data_AF-A0A7U9NFG7-F1
#
_entry.id   AF-A0A7U9NFG7-F1
#
_cell.length_a   1.000
_cell.length_b   1.000
_cell.length_c   1.000
_cell.angle_alpha   90.00
_cell.angle_beta   90.00
_cell.angle_gamma   90.00
#
_symmetry.space_group_name_H-M   'P 1'
#
loop_
_entity.id
_entity.type
_entity.pdbx_description
1 polymer ?
#
loop_
_entity_poly.entity_id
_entity_poly.type
_entity_poly.pdbx_seq_one_letter_code
_entity_poly.pdbx_strand_id
1 'polypeptide(L)'
;MSIFSEVKEYLTARQAAESYGLQVKRNGLACCPFHNDKHPSMKIDKNYHCFSCGVGGDAVDYVSRMFGLSQYDAALKLIEDFTLPRNNICRSNLIHFLLPKIRNYMGLYHVPLIPL
;
A
#
# COMPACT_ATOMS: atom_id res chain seq x y z
N MET A 1 -6.41 -4.02 20.33
CA MET A 1 -6.75 -3.61 18.95
C MET A 1 -6.05 -4.56 17.97
N SER A 2 -6.60 -4.76 16.77
CA SER A 2 -5.92 -5.56 15.74
C SER A 2 -4.86 -4.72 15.02
N ILE A 3 -3.83 -5.36 14.46
CA ILE A 3 -2.81 -4.69 13.63
C ILE A 3 -3.44 -3.90 12.47
N PHE A 4 -4.53 -4.41 11.90
CA PHE A 4 -5.26 -3.74 10.83
C PHE A 4 -5.96 -2.47 11.30
N SER A 5 -6.55 -2.50 12.51
CA SER A 5 -7.19 -1.33 13.11
C SER A 5 -6.17 -0.24 13.38
N GLU A 6 -5.01 -0.63 13.92
CA GLU A 6 -3.90 0.28 14.23
C GLU A 6 -3.38 0.99 12.98
N VAL A 7 -3.05 0.24 11.92
CA VAL A 7 -2.61 0.84 10.64
C VAL A 7 -3.64 1.85 10.11
N LYS A 8 -4.94 1.51 10.20
CA LYS A 8 -6.02 2.36 9.68
C LYS A 8 -6.34 3.59 10.51
N GLU A 9 -5.83 3.68 11.73
CA GLU A 9 -5.89 4.91 12.53
C GLU A 9 -4.85 5.93 12.09
N TYR A 10 -3.70 5.46 11.60
CA TYR A 10 -2.59 6.33 11.19
C TYR A 10 -2.55 6.61 9.69
N LEU A 11 -2.99 5.67 8.86
CA LEU A 11 -2.85 5.75 7.40
C LEU A 11 -4.17 5.53 6.67
N THR A 12 -4.40 6.43 5.71
CA THR A 12 -5.41 6.30 4.66
C THR A 12 -4.86 5.54 3.46
N ALA A 13 -5.74 4.97 2.64
CA ALA A 13 -5.35 4.37 1.36
C ALA A 13 -4.63 5.38 0.46
N ARG A 14 -5.07 6.64 0.47
CA ARG A 14 -4.43 7.72 -0.28
C ARG A 14 -2.98 7.96 0.15
N GLN A 15 -2.71 8.12 1.45
CA GLN A 15 -1.36 8.33 1.94
C GLN A 15 -0.43 7.15 1.58
N ALA A 16 -0.92 5.92 1.74
CA ALA A 16 -0.20 4.73 1.31
C ALA A 16 0.10 4.79 -0.20
N ALA A 17 -0.91 5.02 -1.02
CA ALA A 17 -0.76 5.03 -2.48
C ALA A 17 0.18 6.15 -2.98
N GLU A 18 0.05 7.37 -2.47
CA GLU A 18 0.91 8.50 -2.82
C GLU A 18 2.37 8.22 -2.44
N SER A 19 2.63 7.60 -1.28
CA SER A 19 3.98 7.23 -0.85
C SER A 19 4.66 6.22 -1.80
N TYR A 20 3.89 5.33 -2.41
CA TYR A 20 4.35 4.34 -3.38
C TYR A 20 4.29 4.86 -4.83
N GLY A 21 4.09 6.16 -5.03
CA GLY A 21 4.21 6.82 -6.33
C GLY A 21 2.91 7.00 -7.11
N LEU A 22 1.74 6.70 -6.52
CA LEU A 22 0.46 6.98 -7.18
C LEU A 22 0.19 8.48 -7.21
N GLN A 23 -0.01 9.04 -8.40
CA GLN A 23 -0.40 10.44 -8.56
C GLN A 23 -1.91 10.59 -8.37
N VAL A 24 -2.32 11.13 -7.23
CA VAL A 24 -3.73 11.42 -6.92
C VAL A 24 -4.03 12.89 -7.21
N LYS A 25 -5.03 13.14 -8.06
CA LYS A 25 -5.48 14.50 -8.38
C LYS A 25 -6.12 15.17 -7.16
N ARG A 26 -6.24 16.50 -7.19
CA ARG A 26 -6.88 17.28 -6.10
C ARG A 26 -8.30 16.81 -5.77
N ASN A 27 -9.04 16.29 -6.74
CA ASN A 27 -10.37 15.74 -6.55
C ASN A 27 -10.38 14.28 -6.03
N GLY A 28 -9.23 13.72 -5.64
CA GLY A 28 -9.10 12.35 -5.13
C GLY A 28 -9.23 11.27 -6.20
N LEU A 29 -9.16 11.61 -7.48
CA LEU A 29 -9.14 10.63 -8.58
C LEU A 29 -7.71 10.31 -9.00
N ALA A 30 -7.48 9.04 -9.34
CA ALA A 30 -6.23 8.53 -9.89
C ALA A 30 -6.50 7.48 -10.97
N CYS A 31 -5.53 7.25 -11.85
CA CYS A 31 -5.55 6.06 -12.69
C CYS A 31 -5.35 4.83 -11.80
N CYS A 32 -6.17 3.80 -11.99
CA CYS A 32 -6.08 2.59 -11.20
C CYS A 32 -4.81 1.81 -11.55
N PRO A 33 -3.93 1.51 -10.59
CA PRO A 33 -2.70 0.74 -10.87
C PRO A 33 -2.97 -0.75 -11.08
N PHE A 34 -4.19 -1.23 -10.79
CA PHE A 34 -4.54 -2.66 -10.79
C PHE A 34 -5.15 -3.14 -12.11
N HIS A 35 -5.27 -2.27 -13.10
CA HIS A 35 -5.59 -2.64 -14.48
C HIS A 35 -4.93 -1.64 -15.44
N ASN A 36 -4.97 -1.92 -16.74
CA ASN A 36 -4.44 -1.01 -17.76
C ASN A 36 -5.38 0.21 -17.91
N ASP A 37 -5.16 1.23 -17.08
CA ASP A 37 -6.02 2.41 -16.99
C ASP A 37 -5.37 3.64 -17.64
N LYS A 38 -6.09 4.26 -18.58
CA LYS A 38 -5.67 5.49 -19.29
C LYS A 38 -6.38 6.74 -18.77
N HIS A 39 -7.48 6.59 -18.04
CA HIS A 39 -8.31 7.70 -17.59
C HIS A 39 -8.65 7.52 -16.11
N PRO A 40 -8.43 8.51 -15.23
CA PRO A 40 -8.64 8.33 -13.80
C PRO A 40 -9.99 7.72 -13.45
N SER A 41 -9.98 6.43 -13.08
CA SER A 41 -11.16 5.62 -12.79
C SER A 41 -11.29 5.25 -11.32
N MET A 42 -10.27 5.57 -10.51
CA MET A 42 -10.20 5.21 -9.10
C MET A 42 -10.36 6.43 -8.21
N LYS A 43 -11.35 6.39 -7.32
CA LYS A 43 -11.47 7.33 -6.21
C LYS A 43 -10.69 6.80 -5.02
N ILE A 44 -9.84 7.63 -4.42
CA ILE A 44 -8.98 7.26 -3.30
C ILE A 44 -8.89 8.38 -2.27
N ASP A 45 -9.20 8.03 -1.02
CA ASP A 45 -9.10 8.87 0.17
C ASP A 45 -8.78 7.96 1.38
N LYS A 46 -9.65 7.85 2.39
CA LYS A 46 -9.50 6.84 3.46
C LYS A 46 -9.44 5.41 2.90
N ASN A 47 -10.33 5.10 1.97
CA ASN A 47 -10.40 3.85 1.22
C ASN A 47 -10.27 4.16 -0.28
N TYR A 48 -10.14 3.13 -1.11
CA TYR A 48 -10.12 3.26 -2.56
C TYR A 48 -11.18 2.39 -3.23
N HIS A 49 -11.67 2.84 -4.37
CA HIS A 49 -12.54 2.07 -5.25
C HIS A 49 -12.33 2.50 -6.71
N CYS A 50 -12.14 1.53 -7.58
CA CYS A 50 -12.06 1.73 -9.03
C CYS A 50 -13.39 1.37 -9.68
N PHE A 51 -14.02 2.34 -10.33
CA PHE A 51 -15.32 2.17 -10.96
C PHE A 51 -15.26 1.35 -12.26
N SER A 52 -14.07 1.17 -12.85
CA SER A 52 -13.90 0.44 -14.11
C SER A 52 -13.64 -1.06 -13.93
N CYS A 53 -12.86 -1.44 -12.92
CA CYS A 53 -12.54 -2.87 -12.66
C CYS A 53 -13.13 -3.40 -11.35
N GLY A 54 -13.81 -2.56 -10.55
CA GLY A 54 -14.51 -2.95 -9.33
C GLY A 54 -13.62 -3.19 -8.11
N VAL A 55 -12.29 -3.16 -8.26
CA VAL A 55 -11.37 -3.33 -7.14
C VAL A 55 -11.52 -2.19 -6.14
N GLY A 56 -11.43 -2.51 -4.85
CA GLY A 56 -11.50 -1.54 -3.78
C GLY A 56 -11.09 -2.15 -2.45
N GLY A 57 -10.78 -1.29 -1.49
CA GLY A 57 -10.29 -1.69 -0.19
C GLY A 57 -9.74 -0.53 0.63
N ASP A 58 -9.06 -0.85 1.72
CA ASP A 58 -8.37 0.10 2.58
C ASP A 58 -6.86 0.17 2.26
N ALA A 59 -6.09 0.89 3.08
CA ALA A 59 -4.64 1.02 2.91
C ALA A 59 -3.91 -0.34 2.89
N VAL A 60 -4.36 -1.29 3.71
CA VAL A 60 -3.73 -2.62 3.80
C VAL A 60 -4.05 -3.41 2.54
N ASP A 61 -5.31 -3.39 2.08
CA ASP A 61 -5.68 -4.06 0.83
C ASP A 61 -4.94 -3.49 -0.39
N TYR A 62 -4.78 -2.16 -0.45
CA TYR A 62 -4.01 -1.51 -1.52
C TYR A 62 -2.57 -2.02 -1.56
N VAL A 63 -1.86 -2.03 -0.42
CA VAL A 63 -0.46 -2.51 -0.32
C VAL A 63 -0.37 -4.01 -0.58
N SER A 64 -1.29 -4.79 -0.05
CA SER A 64 -1.40 -6.22 -0.29
C SER A 64 -1.40 -6.53 -1.78
N ARG A 65 -2.26 -5.84 -2.56
CA ARG A 65 -2.33 -6.01 -4.02
C ARG A 65 -1.12 -5.47 -4.75
N MET A 66 -0.63 -4.30 -4.36
CA MET A 66 0.51 -3.65 -5.02
C MET A 66 1.79 -4.51 -4.93
N PHE A 67 2.00 -5.18 -3.79
CA PHE A 67 3.21 -5.96 -3.52
C PHE A 67 3.00 -7.49 -3.60
N GLY A 68 1.78 -7.96 -3.84
CA GLY A 68 1.45 -9.39 -3.86
C GLY A 68 1.66 -10.07 -2.50
N LEU A 69 1.31 -9.38 -1.41
CA LEU A 69 1.51 -9.83 -0.04
C LEU A 69 0.22 -10.39 0.58
N SER A 70 0.34 -11.13 1.68
CA SER A 70 -0.81 -11.37 2.55
C SER A 70 -1.24 -10.05 3.21
N GLN A 71 -2.50 -9.95 3.67
CA GLN A 71 -2.94 -8.73 4.38
C GLN A 71 -2.10 -8.47 5.64
N TYR A 72 -1.69 -9.52 6.35
CA TYR A 72 -0.86 -9.39 7.55
C TYR A 72 0.53 -8.83 7.22
N ASP A 73 1.19 -9.37 6.18
CA ASP A 73 2.50 -8.89 5.74
C ASP A 73 2.42 -7.46 5.17
N ALA A 74 1.33 -7.12 4.49
CA ALA A 74 1.08 -5.75 4.03
C ALA A 74 0.91 -4.77 5.19
N ALA A 75 0.23 -5.18 6.27
CA ALA A 75 0.12 -4.36 7.48
C ALA A 75 1.47 -4.18 8.18
N LEU A 76 2.29 -5.24 8.28
CA LEU A 76 3.66 -5.14 8.81
C LEU A 76 4.54 -4.22 7.95
N LYS A 77 4.46 -4.34 6.63
CA LYS A 77 5.17 -3.48 5.69
C LYS A 77 4.79 -2.01 5.88
N LEU A 78 3.50 -1.70 6.03
CA LEU A 78 3.04 -0.34 6.30
C LEU A 78 3.59 0.21 7.63
N ILE A 79 3.66 -0.61 8.67
CA ILE A 79 4.25 -0.19 9.96
C ILE A 79 5.73 0.13 9.79
N GLU A 80 6.47 -0.72 9.07
CA GLU A 80 7.91 -0.54 8.82
C GLU A 80 8.19 0.70 7.95
N ASP A 81 7.56 0.77 6.77
CA ASP A 81 7.80 1.83 5.78
C ASP A 81 7.42 3.22 6.31
N PHE A 82 6.41 3.32 7.18
CA PHE A 82 5.94 4.59 7.76
C PHE A 82 6.38 4.82 9.20
N THR A 83 7.14 3.90 9.79
CA THR A 83 7.59 3.98 11.20
C THR A 83 6.41 4.21 12.17
N LEU A 84 5.31 3.48 11.97
CA LEU A 84 4.11 3.63 12.81
C LEU A 84 4.37 3.10 14.22
N PRO A 85 3.87 3.77 15.27
CA PRO A 85 3.99 3.27 16.63
C PRO A 85 3.20 1.96 16.76
N ARG A 86 3.84 0.91 17.28
CA ARG A 86 3.18 -0.34 17.67
C ARG A 86 2.77 -0.25 19.13
N ASN A 87 1.52 0.10 19.41
CA ASN A 87 0.97 0.01 20.75
C ASN A 87 0.66 -1.46 21.09
N ASN A 88 1.57 -2.06 21.86
CA ASN A 88 1.38 -3.30 22.62
C ASN A 88 1.06 -4.59 21.82
N ILE A 89 1.81 -4.87 20.75
CA ILE A 89 1.94 -6.25 20.25
C ILE A 89 3.23 -6.83 20.84
N CYS A 90 3.11 -7.91 21.62
CA CYS A 90 4.19 -8.61 22.32
C CYS A 90 5.46 -8.78 21.47
N ARG A 91 6.61 -8.41 22.05
CA ARG A 91 7.97 -8.57 21.50
C ARG A 91 8.45 -10.04 21.55
N SER A 92 7.61 -11.04 21.31
CA SER A 92 8.06 -12.44 21.44
C SER A 92 8.70 -13.04 20.19
N ASN A 93 8.64 -12.42 19.01
CA ASN A 93 9.22 -13.01 17.78
C ASN A 93 9.94 -12.03 16.82
N LEU A 94 10.30 -10.80 17.22
CA LEU A 94 10.93 -9.83 16.31
C LEU A 94 12.45 -9.93 16.15
N ILE A 95 13.12 -10.87 16.81
CA ILE A 95 14.58 -11.03 16.69
C ILE A 95 15.04 -11.71 15.38
N HIS A 96 14.14 -12.06 14.45
CA HIS A 96 14.55 -12.67 13.17
C HIS A 96 14.39 -11.78 11.93
N PHE A 97 13.92 -10.53 12.06
CA PHE A 97 13.69 -9.64 10.91
C PHE A 97 14.39 -8.27 11.01
N LEU A 98 15.22 -8.05 12.03
CA LEU A 98 16.02 -6.84 12.12
C LEU A 98 17.33 -7.02 11.32
N LEU A 99 17.38 -6.31 10.18
CA LEU A 99 18.52 -6.10 9.25
C LEU A 99 18.68 -7.16 8.14
N PRO A 100 19.04 -6.78 6.90
CA PRO A 100 18.34 -5.89 5.98
C PRO A 100 18.06 -6.67 4.66
N LYS A 101 16.82 -6.75 4.17
CA LYS A 101 16.60 -7.04 2.74
C LYS A 101 16.82 -5.77 1.89
N ILE A 102 17.98 -5.13 2.08
CA ILE A 102 18.55 -4.12 1.17
C ILE A 102 19.45 -4.85 0.13
N ARG A 103 18.98 -5.99 -0.39
CA ARG A 103 19.57 -6.66 -1.56
C ARG A 103 18.51 -7.53 -2.20
N ASN A 104 18.21 -7.22 -3.47
CA ASN A 104 17.32 -7.94 -4.39
C ASN A 104 15.87 -7.45 -4.56
N TYR A 105 15.64 -6.14 -4.58
CA TYR A 105 14.53 -5.55 -5.37
C TYR A 105 15.03 -4.54 -6.43
N MET A 106 16.27 -4.71 -6.92
CA MET A 106 16.77 -4.09 -8.16
C MET A 106 16.95 -5.17 -9.23
N GLY A 107 15.86 -5.82 -9.66
CA GLY A 107 16.03 -6.89 -10.66
C GLY A 107 14.83 -7.37 -11.48
N LEU A 108 13.57 -7.31 -11.02
CA LEU A 108 12.47 -7.94 -11.77
C LEU A 108 11.09 -7.28 -11.63
N TYR A 109 11.01 -5.97 -11.44
CA TYR A 109 9.82 -5.24 -11.85
C TYR A 109 10.20 -4.32 -12.99
N HIS A 110 9.98 -4.82 -14.21
CA HIS A 110 9.70 -3.95 -15.33
C HIS A 110 8.52 -3.07 -14.93
N VAL A 111 8.81 -1.88 -14.43
CA VAL A 111 7.88 -0.76 -14.48
C VAL A 111 7.61 -0.56 -15.98
N PRO A 112 6.40 -0.80 -16.49
CA PRO A 112 6.12 -0.44 -17.87
C PRO A 112 6.33 1.07 -17.97
N LEU A 113 7.34 1.48 -18.73
CA LEU A 113 7.52 2.85 -19.16
C LEU A 113 6.20 3.28 -19.79
N ILE A 114 5.46 4.16 -19.13
CA ILE A 114 4.33 4.86 -19.71
C ILE A 114 4.94 5.79 -20.77
N PRO A 115 4.67 5.60 -22.07
CA PRO A 115 5.15 6.52 -23.09
C PRO A 115 4.41 7.85 -22.94
N LEU A 116 5.20 8.93 -23.00
CA LEU A 116 4.74 10.33 -23.07
C LEU A 116 3.86 10.57 -24.31
#